data_AF-A0A5E7N3A5-F1
#
_entry.id   AF-A0A5E7N3A5-F1
#
_cell.length_a   1.000
_cell.length_b   1.000
_cell.length_c   1.000
_cell.angle_alpha   90.00
_cell.angle_beta   90.00
_cell.angle_gamma   90.00
#
_symmetry.space_group_name_H-M   'P 1'
#
loop_
_entity.id
_entity.type
_entity.pdbx_description
1 polymer ?
#
loop_
_entity_poly.entity_id
_entity_poly.type
_entity_poly.pdbx_seq_one_letter_code
_entity_poly.pdbx_strand_id
1 'polypeptide(L)'
;MLNPQHIPTLDTQLPSVCESGVAWLPQVVIDLSFWHGGRKLKDLERFEWPGDVVEGAALAHAQQNCALFRIEQSSTLEMWAFRSDWIIANTRSDIDLHWSSVDPAPRAVHKILLSHRPVWSSKQGALPPLPLWRTFDAGFIKFVTVVSTLSPNDDWSGHITALLVEPAPIAGLQDLALVDGRITDLKVIHRGHCASGSQLILVTGNVRVAIGPHSDRSNELDIEQALSSALDVQLLPTTERLELDSSDTVLRPTAWQIANLPVSA
;
A
#
# COMPACT_ATOMS: atom_id res chain seq x y z
N MET A 1 19.44 -27.49 0.83
CA MET A 1 20.06 -26.32 0.16
C MET A 1 19.01 -25.77 -0.79
N LEU A 2 18.31 -24.71 -0.41
CA LEU A 2 17.24 -24.11 -1.20
C LEU A 2 17.83 -22.99 -2.06
N ASN A 3 17.54 -23.06 -3.35
CA ASN A 3 18.07 -22.21 -4.41
C ASN A 3 17.32 -20.86 -4.40
N PRO A 4 17.99 -19.70 -4.28
CA PRO A 4 17.32 -18.40 -4.32
C PRO A 4 17.24 -17.94 -5.77
N GLN A 5 16.10 -18.17 -6.44
CA GLN A 5 15.82 -17.53 -7.72
C GLN A 5 14.49 -16.78 -7.67
N HIS A 6 14.56 -15.56 -8.21
CA HIS A 6 13.49 -14.57 -8.38
C HIS A 6 13.08 -13.74 -7.15
N ILE A 7 14.03 -12.93 -6.68
CA ILE A 7 13.68 -11.58 -6.24
C ILE A 7 13.66 -10.73 -7.51
N PRO A 8 12.51 -10.16 -7.95
CA PRO A 8 12.53 -9.16 -9.00
C PRO A 8 13.37 -7.99 -8.50
N THR A 9 14.53 -7.76 -9.13
CA THR A 9 15.48 -6.69 -8.81
C THR A 9 14.72 -5.39 -8.57
N LEU A 10 14.68 -5.00 -7.29
CA LEU A 10 14.16 -3.73 -6.78
C LEU A 10 15.27 -2.68 -6.92
N ASP A 11 15.87 -2.58 -8.10
CA ASP A 11 16.87 -1.55 -8.39
C ASP A 11 16.15 -0.30 -8.86
N THR A 12 15.83 0.57 -7.90
CA THR A 12 16.01 2.04 -7.89
C THR A 12 15.06 2.67 -6.86
N GLN A 13 15.63 3.45 -5.94
CA GLN A 13 15.03 4.16 -4.80
C GLN A 13 14.97 3.42 -3.43
N LEU A 14 16.04 2.70 -3.04
CA LEU A 14 16.28 2.39 -1.61
C LEU A 14 17.61 2.99 -1.12
N PRO A 15 17.59 4.18 -0.48
CA PRO A 15 18.63 4.59 0.48
C PRO A 15 18.02 4.70 1.88
N SER A 16 18.65 4.33 3.00
CA SER A 16 19.80 3.47 3.28
C SER A 16 19.60 2.97 4.71
N VAL A 17 19.33 1.68 4.91
CA VAL A 17 19.88 1.00 6.09
C VAL A 17 21.06 0.18 5.55
N CYS A 18 22.15 0.88 5.26
CA CYS A 18 23.45 0.25 5.07
C CYS A 18 24.06 -0.03 6.46
N GLU A 19 23.36 -0.82 7.27
CA GLU A 19 23.97 -1.50 8.40
C GLU A 19 24.16 -2.95 7.97
N SER A 20 25.41 -3.41 8.00
CA SER A 20 25.74 -4.82 7.79
C SER A 20 24.87 -5.67 8.73
N GLY A 21 23.87 -6.38 8.19
CA GLY A 21 22.98 -7.24 8.98
C GLY A 21 21.48 -7.11 8.70
N VAL A 22 21.03 -6.12 7.91
CA VAL A 22 19.61 -5.98 7.53
C VAL A 22 19.29 -6.73 6.23
N ALA A 23 18.24 -7.55 6.25
CA ALA A 23 17.65 -8.17 5.08
C ALA A 23 16.17 -7.81 4.94
N TRP A 24 15.76 -7.63 3.69
CA TRP A 24 14.38 -7.36 3.31
C TRP A 24 13.68 -8.66 2.95
N LEU A 25 12.75 -9.10 3.81
CA LEU A 25 12.10 -10.40 3.69
C LEU A 25 10.63 -10.25 3.29
N PRO A 26 10.11 -11.12 2.41
CA PRO A 26 8.71 -11.08 2.01
C PRO A 26 7.81 -11.54 3.17
N GLN A 27 6.67 -10.87 3.33
CA GLN A 27 5.60 -11.27 4.22
C GLN A 27 4.27 -11.20 3.47
N VAL A 28 3.46 -12.23 3.61
CA VAL A 28 2.08 -12.26 3.10
C VAL A 28 1.15 -12.09 4.29
N VAL A 29 0.17 -11.21 4.12
CA VAL A 29 -0.92 -10.98 5.06
C VAL A 29 -2.23 -11.26 4.35
N ILE A 30 -3.14 -11.97 5.02
CA ILE A 30 -4.52 -12.17 4.57
C ILE A 30 -5.48 -11.70 5.65
N ASP A 31 -6.25 -10.67 5.32
CA ASP A 31 -7.29 -10.11 6.17
C ASP A 31 -8.66 -10.66 5.76
N LEU A 32 -9.35 -11.27 6.71
CA LEU A 32 -10.74 -11.67 6.54
C LEU A 32 -11.69 -10.63 7.13
N SER A 33 -12.77 -10.31 6.42
CA SER A 33 -13.74 -9.32 6.90
C SER A 33 -15.15 -9.57 6.39
N PHE A 34 -16.14 -9.14 7.17
CA PHE A 34 -17.54 -9.13 6.81
C PHE A 34 -17.95 -7.79 6.20
N TRP A 35 -18.77 -7.83 5.16
CA TRP A 35 -19.23 -6.70 4.38
C TRP A 35 -20.73 -6.76 4.15
N HIS A 36 -21.39 -5.62 4.15
CA HIS A 36 -22.81 -5.50 3.82
C HIS A 36 -23.08 -4.19 3.09
N GLY A 37 -23.77 -4.25 1.94
CA GLY A 37 -24.04 -3.07 1.12
C GLY A 37 -22.76 -2.33 0.71
N GLY A 38 -21.70 -3.07 0.41
CA GLY A 38 -20.39 -2.51 0.06
C GLY A 38 -19.62 -1.88 1.22
N ARG A 39 -20.06 -1.97 2.47
CA ARG A 39 -19.32 -1.42 3.62
C ARG A 39 -18.78 -2.52 4.50
N LYS A 40 -17.54 -2.36 4.98
CA LYS A 40 -16.96 -3.26 5.97
C LYS A 40 -17.71 -3.12 7.29
N LEU A 41 -18.22 -4.24 7.79
CA LEU A 41 -18.89 -4.32 9.08
C LEU A 41 -17.92 -4.68 10.19
N LYS A 42 -17.05 -5.65 9.94
CA LYS A 42 -16.19 -6.23 10.98
C LYS A 42 -14.98 -6.94 10.38
N ASP A 43 -13.83 -6.74 11.01
CA ASP A 43 -12.64 -7.57 10.83
C ASP A 43 -12.76 -8.88 11.62
N LEU A 44 -12.33 -9.97 11.01
CA LEU A 44 -12.29 -11.29 11.63
C LEU A 44 -10.88 -11.57 12.14
N GLU A 45 -10.13 -12.36 11.39
CA GLU A 45 -8.79 -12.82 11.73
C GLU A 45 -7.85 -12.39 10.61
N ARG A 46 -6.64 -12.02 11.03
CA ARG A 46 -5.54 -11.62 10.17
C ARG A 46 -4.49 -12.71 10.22
N PHE A 47 -4.20 -13.30 9.07
CA PHE A 47 -3.21 -14.36 8.92
C PHE A 47 -1.94 -13.75 8.36
N GLU A 48 -0.82 -13.90 9.06
CA GLU A 48 0.46 -13.31 8.66
C GLU A 48 1.57 -14.36 8.67
N TRP A 49 2.32 -14.47 7.58
CA TRP A 49 3.47 -15.37 7.51
C TRP A 49 4.49 -14.96 6.45
N PRO A 50 5.77 -15.34 6.60
CA PRO A 50 6.73 -15.26 5.50
C PRO A 50 6.35 -16.19 4.34
N GLY A 51 5.93 -15.62 3.21
CA GLY A 51 5.50 -16.37 2.03
C GLY A 51 4.05 -16.87 2.07
N ASP A 52 3.66 -17.70 1.10
CA ASP A 52 2.25 -17.98 0.76
C ASP A 52 1.51 -19.01 1.63
N VAL A 53 2.13 -19.50 2.71
CA VAL A 53 1.62 -20.65 3.48
C VAL A 53 0.27 -20.37 4.16
N VAL A 54 -0.04 -19.10 4.42
CA VAL A 54 -1.26 -18.66 5.12
C VAL A 54 -2.54 -18.73 4.29
N GLU A 55 -2.45 -18.81 2.97
CA GLU A 55 -3.62 -18.71 2.09
C GLU A 55 -4.63 -19.84 2.29
N GLY A 56 -4.15 -21.09 2.36
CA GLY A 56 -5.03 -22.23 2.58
C GLY A 56 -5.75 -22.18 3.94
N ALA A 57 -5.04 -21.76 5.00
CA ALA A 57 -5.61 -21.65 6.34
C ALA A 57 -6.65 -20.52 6.42
N ALA A 58 -6.34 -19.36 5.85
CA ALA A 58 -7.26 -18.23 5.80
C ALA A 58 -8.54 -18.58 5.04
N LEU A 59 -8.43 -19.24 3.88
CA LEU A 59 -9.60 -19.64 3.09
C LEU A 59 -10.46 -20.71 3.80
N ALA A 60 -9.83 -21.67 4.48
CA ALA A 60 -10.56 -22.65 5.27
C ALA A 60 -11.33 -21.98 6.44
N HIS A 61 -10.69 -21.05 7.13
CA HIS A 61 -11.32 -20.27 8.20
C HIS A 61 -12.47 -19.41 7.67
N ALA A 62 -12.29 -18.79 6.50
CA ALA A 62 -13.34 -18.08 5.80
C ALA A 62 -14.53 -19.02 5.56
N GLN A 63 -14.34 -20.13 4.86
CA GLN A 63 -15.43 -21.08 4.56
C GLN A 63 -16.17 -21.57 5.82
N GLN A 64 -15.44 -21.83 6.91
CA GLN A 64 -16.04 -22.19 8.19
C GLN A 64 -16.96 -21.09 8.75
N ASN A 65 -16.54 -19.82 8.68
CA ASN A 65 -17.36 -18.69 9.11
C ASN A 65 -18.58 -18.51 8.22
N CYS A 66 -18.45 -18.70 6.91
CA CYS A 66 -19.58 -18.73 5.98
C CYS A 66 -20.64 -19.75 6.42
N ALA A 67 -20.22 -20.97 6.76
CA ALA A 67 -21.12 -22.02 7.24
C ALA A 67 -21.74 -21.67 8.60
N LEU A 68 -20.95 -21.12 9.53
CA LEU A 68 -21.40 -20.75 10.87
C LEU A 68 -22.48 -19.66 10.84
N PHE A 69 -22.28 -18.62 10.02
CA PHE A 69 -23.20 -17.49 9.89
C PHE A 69 -24.24 -17.68 8.78
N ARG A 70 -24.28 -18.85 8.14
CA ARG A 70 -25.18 -19.17 7.01
C ARG A 70 -25.15 -18.11 5.92
N ILE A 71 -23.93 -17.70 5.55
CA ILE A 71 -23.71 -16.78 4.43
C ILE A 71 -23.88 -17.57 3.14
N GLU A 72 -25.09 -17.55 2.62
CA GLU A 72 -25.46 -18.14 1.34
C GLU A 72 -25.35 -17.13 0.20
N GLN A 73 -25.44 -17.60 -1.05
CA GLN A 73 -25.33 -16.74 -2.23
C GLN A 73 -26.42 -15.65 -2.29
N SER A 74 -27.59 -15.92 -1.71
CA SER A 74 -28.71 -14.98 -1.58
C SER A 74 -28.53 -13.96 -0.45
N SER A 75 -27.51 -14.12 0.40
CA SER A 75 -27.27 -13.23 1.53
C SER A 75 -26.82 -11.85 1.08
N THR A 76 -27.28 -10.83 1.80
CA THR A 76 -26.74 -9.46 1.68
C THR A 76 -25.43 -9.29 2.44
N LEU A 77 -25.16 -10.18 3.41
CA LEU A 77 -23.88 -10.28 4.08
C LEU A 77 -22.91 -11.03 3.18
N GLU A 78 -21.72 -10.48 3.05
CA GLU A 78 -20.62 -11.06 2.30
C GLU A 78 -19.40 -11.17 3.20
N MET A 79 -18.56 -12.14 2.89
CA MET A 79 -17.24 -12.23 3.50
C MET A 79 -16.20 -12.17 2.41
N TRP A 80 -15.14 -11.44 2.69
CA TRP A 80 -14.06 -11.15 1.77
C TRP A 80 -12.72 -11.49 2.40
N ALA A 81 -11.80 -12.00 1.58
CA ALA A 81 -10.40 -12.18 1.91
C ALA A 81 -9.57 -11.21 1.06
N PHE A 82 -8.77 -10.38 1.72
CA PHE A 82 -7.83 -9.46 1.09
C PHE A 82 -6.42 -9.94 1.37
N ARG A 83 -5.59 -9.95 0.34
CA ARG A 83 -4.18 -10.32 0.41
C ARG A 83 -3.33 -9.06 0.25
N SER A 84 -2.42 -8.86 1.19
CA SER A 84 -1.38 -7.84 1.12
C SER A 84 -0.01 -8.52 1.07
N ASP A 85 0.77 -8.21 0.02
CA ASP A 85 2.15 -8.65 -0.10
C ASP A 85 3.05 -7.51 0.41
N TRP A 86 3.95 -7.82 1.34
CA TRP A 86 4.84 -6.86 2.00
C TRP A 86 6.29 -7.29 1.87
N ILE A 87 7.20 -6.32 1.97
CA ILE A 87 8.61 -6.53 2.26
C ILE A 87 8.94 -5.85 3.60
N ILE A 88 9.57 -6.58 4.52
CA ILE A 88 9.86 -6.12 5.88
C ILE A 88 11.36 -6.19 6.15
N ALA A 89 11.89 -5.13 6.77
CA ALA A 89 13.28 -5.06 7.20
C ALA A 89 13.48 -5.88 8.47
N ASN A 90 14.34 -6.89 8.39
CA ASN A 90 14.71 -7.75 9.50
C ASN A 90 16.21 -7.72 9.71
N THR A 91 16.64 -7.83 10.96
CA THR A 91 18.03 -8.08 11.34
C THR A 91 18.23 -9.55 11.66
N ARG A 92 19.45 -10.05 11.47
CA ARG A 92 19.84 -11.37 11.97
C ARG A 92 20.71 -11.20 13.21
N SER A 93 20.33 -11.85 14.29
CA SER A 93 21.15 -11.91 15.50
C SER A 93 22.44 -12.70 15.24
N ASP A 94 23.58 -12.17 15.64
CA ASP A 94 24.89 -12.85 15.53
C ASP A 94 25.08 -13.96 16.57
N ILE A 95 24.23 -14.00 17.61
CA ILE A 95 24.35 -14.95 18.72
C ILE A 95 23.71 -16.29 18.35
N ASP A 96 22.51 -16.25 17.81
CA ASP A 96 21.66 -17.43 17.59
C ASP A 96 21.14 -17.54 16.14
N LEU A 97 21.54 -16.61 15.27
CA LEU A 97 21.21 -16.58 13.84
C LEU A 97 19.72 -16.48 13.52
N HIS A 98 18.88 -16.13 14.51
CA HIS A 98 17.46 -15.89 14.29
C HIS A 98 17.23 -14.53 13.63
N TRP A 99 16.19 -14.47 12.80
CA TRP A 99 15.70 -13.23 12.21
C TRP A 99 14.71 -12.56 13.16
N SER A 100 14.88 -11.26 13.36
CA SER A 100 13.96 -10.40 14.10
C SER A 100 13.62 -9.16 13.28
N SER A 101 12.42 -8.62 13.45
CA SER A 101 12.06 -7.34 12.85
C SER A 101 12.98 -6.22 13.36
N VAL A 102 13.34 -5.28 12.51
CA VAL A 102 14.08 -4.07 12.91
C VAL A 102 13.16 -3.20 13.77
N ASP A 103 13.67 -2.66 14.88
CA ASP A 103 12.93 -1.70 15.68
C ASP A 103 12.58 -0.46 14.83
N PRO A 104 11.32 0.01 14.83
CA PRO A 104 10.91 1.10 13.97
C PRO A 104 11.58 2.41 14.40
N ALA A 105 12.60 2.82 13.65
CA ALA A 105 13.19 4.14 13.79
C ALA A 105 12.31 5.18 13.05
N PRO A 106 12.10 6.40 13.59
CA PRO A 106 11.16 7.38 13.02
C PRO A 106 11.46 7.81 11.58
N ARG A 107 12.71 7.64 11.11
CA ARG A 107 13.19 8.04 9.78
C ARG A 107 13.58 6.86 8.89
N ALA A 108 13.38 5.63 9.36
CA ALA A 108 13.74 4.43 8.62
C ALA A 108 12.48 3.72 8.10
N VAL A 109 12.51 3.39 6.81
CA VAL A 109 11.52 2.48 6.24
C VAL A 109 11.78 1.08 6.81
N HIS A 110 10.75 0.50 7.43
CA HIS A 110 10.84 -0.85 8.02
C HIS A 110 9.86 -1.84 7.34
N LYS A 111 8.86 -1.34 6.62
CA LYS A 111 7.84 -2.14 5.95
C LYS A 111 7.38 -1.42 4.68
N ILE A 112 7.29 -2.17 3.58
CA ILE A 112 6.92 -1.65 2.25
C ILE A 112 5.79 -2.51 1.70
N LEU A 113 4.66 -1.89 1.36
CA LEU A 113 3.55 -2.56 0.69
C LEU A 113 3.91 -2.78 -0.78
N LEU A 114 3.88 -4.03 -1.24
CA LEU A 114 4.11 -4.38 -2.64
C LEU A 114 2.82 -4.54 -3.41
N SER A 115 1.80 -5.14 -2.81
CA SER A 115 0.52 -5.35 -3.48
C SER A 115 -0.58 -5.48 -2.44
N HIS A 116 -1.79 -5.12 -2.81
CA HIS A 116 -2.99 -5.32 -2.00
C HIS A 116 -4.17 -5.60 -2.91
N ARG A 117 -4.87 -6.71 -2.70
CA ARG A 117 -6.00 -7.10 -3.55
C ARG A 117 -6.98 -8.02 -2.82
N PRO A 118 -8.26 -8.00 -3.17
CA PRO A 118 -9.14 -9.09 -2.80
C PRO A 118 -8.74 -10.36 -3.57
N VAL A 119 -8.81 -11.51 -2.91
CA VAL A 119 -8.45 -12.81 -3.50
C VAL A 119 -9.60 -13.82 -3.45
N TRP A 120 -10.57 -13.60 -2.58
CA TRP A 120 -11.74 -14.47 -2.45
C TRP A 120 -12.94 -13.72 -1.87
N SER A 121 -14.15 -14.10 -2.28
CA SER A 121 -15.38 -13.69 -1.62
C SER A 121 -16.37 -14.84 -1.47
N SER A 122 -17.29 -14.74 -0.52
CA SER A 122 -18.34 -15.73 -0.31
C SER A 122 -19.31 -15.87 -1.48
N LYS A 123 -19.39 -14.85 -2.36
CA LYS A 123 -20.28 -14.85 -3.52
C LYS A 123 -19.62 -15.32 -4.82
N GLN A 124 -18.35 -14.99 -5.00
CA GLN A 124 -17.63 -15.24 -6.25
C GLN A 124 -16.63 -16.41 -6.12
N GLY A 125 -16.33 -16.84 -4.88
CA GLY A 125 -15.26 -17.79 -4.64
C GLY A 125 -13.90 -17.12 -4.85
N ALA A 126 -12.94 -17.89 -5.38
CA ALA A 126 -11.62 -17.37 -5.70
C ALA A 126 -11.69 -16.37 -6.85
N LEU A 127 -11.05 -15.22 -6.68
CA LEU A 127 -11.04 -14.16 -7.68
C LEU A 127 -9.93 -14.40 -8.73
N PRO A 128 -10.10 -13.88 -9.96
CA PRO A 128 -9.08 -14.00 -10.99
C PRO A 128 -7.74 -13.41 -10.56
N PRO A 129 -6.60 -13.96 -11.01
CA PRO A 129 -5.29 -13.39 -10.70
C PRO A 129 -5.09 -11.99 -11.33
N LEU A 130 -4.24 -11.16 -10.71
CA LEU A 130 -3.98 -9.76 -11.12
C LEU A 130 -3.72 -9.54 -12.62
N PRO A 131 -3.00 -10.40 -13.37
CA PRO A 131 -2.77 -10.19 -14.79
C PRO A 131 -4.04 -10.16 -15.65
N LEU A 132 -5.17 -10.65 -15.13
CA LEU A 132 -6.47 -10.61 -15.80
C LEU A 132 -7.29 -9.37 -15.44
N TRP A 133 -6.79 -8.53 -14.54
CA TRP A 133 -7.44 -7.30 -14.12
C TRP A 133 -7.04 -6.16 -15.03
N ARG A 134 -7.93 -5.18 -15.19
CA ARG A 134 -7.65 -4.00 -16.01
C ARG A 134 -6.75 -3.04 -15.22
N THR A 135 -5.53 -2.85 -15.68
CA THR A 135 -4.50 -2.05 -15.00
C THR A 135 -4.44 -0.61 -15.49
N PHE A 136 -4.07 0.31 -14.59
CA PHE A 136 -3.88 1.72 -14.87
C PHE A 136 -2.68 2.26 -14.09
N ASP A 137 -2.02 3.27 -14.64
CA ASP A 137 -1.07 4.08 -13.88
C ASP A 137 -1.83 5.26 -13.26
N ALA A 138 -1.67 5.45 -11.95
CA ALA A 138 -2.32 6.50 -11.18
C ALA A 138 -1.27 7.41 -10.56
N GLY A 139 -1.36 8.71 -10.86
CA GLY A 139 -0.54 9.75 -10.26
C GLY A 139 -1.14 10.23 -8.95
N PHE A 140 -0.32 10.40 -7.92
CA PHE A 140 -0.72 11.06 -6.67
C PHE A 140 -0.17 12.48 -6.56
N ILE A 141 -0.88 13.29 -5.79
CA ILE A 141 -0.54 14.66 -5.45
C ILE A 141 -0.74 14.79 -3.94
N LYS A 142 0.35 15.06 -3.20
CA LYS A 142 0.32 15.25 -1.74
C LYS A 142 1.03 16.53 -1.34
N PHE A 143 0.31 17.41 -0.65
CA PHE A 143 0.88 18.62 -0.05
C PHE A 143 1.24 18.35 1.40
N VAL A 144 2.45 18.70 1.80
CA VAL A 144 2.93 18.52 3.18
C VAL A 144 3.72 19.73 3.61
N THR A 145 3.60 20.07 4.90
CA THR A 145 4.38 21.14 5.51
C THR A 145 5.59 20.53 6.21
N VAL A 146 6.75 21.15 6.00
CA VAL A 146 8.03 20.67 6.50
C VAL A 146 8.84 21.79 7.14
N VAL A 147 9.65 21.43 8.12
CA VAL A 147 10.74 22.28 8.62
C VAL A 147 12.00 21.84 7.90
N SER A 148 12.70 22.76 7.25
CA SER A 148 13.88 22.39 6.46
C SER A 148 14.95 23.48 6.44
N THR A 149 16.20 23.03 6.38
CA THR A 149 17.39 23.86 6.13
C THR A 149 17.86 23.80 4.67
N LEU A 150 17.11 23.10 3.81
CA LEU A 150 17.38 23.01 2.38
C LEU A 150 17.04 24.33 1.68
N SER A 151 17.77 24.63 0.61
CA SER A 151 17.45 25.76 -0.25
C SER A 151 16.18 25.45 -1.06
N PRO A 152 15.22 26.38 -1.19
CA PRO A 152 13.99 26.19 -1.97
C PRO A 152 14.19 25.85 -3.46
N ASN A 153 15.38 26.13 -4.01
CA ASN A 153 15.71 25.89 -5.42
C ASN A 153 16.42 24.55 -5.66
N ASP A 154 16.79 23.84 -4.60
CA ASP A 154 17.45 22.54 -4.72
C ASP A 154 16.43 21.44 -5.02
N ASP A 155 16.90 20.31 -5.58
CA ASP A 155 16.07 19.11 -5.70
C ASP A 155 15.96 18.41 -4.34
N TRP A 156 14.72 18.26 -3.86
CA TRP A 156 14.44 17.65 -2.56
C TRP A 156 14.07 16.16 -2.66
N SER A 157 14.04 15.60 -3.88
CA SER A 157 13.66 14.21 -4.14
C SER A 157 14.50 13.19 -3.35
N GLY A 158 15.79 13.45 -3.14
CA GLY A 158 16.68 12.60 -2.35
C GLY A 158 16.49 12.70 -0.83
N HIS A 159 15.70 13.68 -0.35
CA HIS A 159 15.50 13.95 1.08
C HIS A 159 14.17 13.41 1.63
N ILE A 160 13.33 12.85 0.76
CA ILE A 160 12.01 12.30 1.10
C ILE A 160 11.81 10.98 0.37
N THR A 161 11.40 9.96 1.13
CA THR A 161 10.85 8.72 0.58
C THR A 161 9.34 8.74 0.69
N ALA A 162 8.66 8.23 -0.34
CA ALA A 162 7.22 8.01 -0.33
C ALA A 162 6.92 6.50 -0.26
N LEU A 163 5.92 6.12 0.53
CA LEU A 163 5.46 4.75 0.69
C LEU A 163 3.95 4.70 0.63
N LEU A 164 3.39 3.61 0.13
CA LEU A 164 1.95 3.37 0.23
C LEU A 164 1.59 2.87 1.61
N VAL A 165 0.54 3.45 2.18
CA VAL A 165 -0.10 2.95 3.40
C VAL A 165 -0.98 1.76 3.04
N GLU A 166 -1.18 0.86 4.00
CA GLU A 166 -2.17 -0.21 3.89
C GLU A 166 -3.54 0.37 3.52
N PRO A 167 -4.21 -0.11 2.45
CA PRO A 167 -5.44 0.51 1.98
C PRO A 167 -6.54 0.55 3.03
N ALA A 168 -7.25 1.68 3.08
CA ALA A 168 -8.37 1.87 3.98
C ALA A 168 -9.54 0.94 3.58
N PRO A 169 -10.20 0.30 4.55
CA PRO A 169 -11.28 -0.66 4.31
C PRO A 169 -12.60 0.05 3.99
N ILE A 170 -12.69 0.62 2.80
CA ILE A 170 -13.80 1.45 2.35
C ILE A 170 -14.67 0.75 1.31
N ALA A 171 -15.80 1.38 0.99
CA ALA A 171 -16.69 0.88 -0.06
C ALA A 171 -16.02 0.87 -1.44
N GLY A 172 -16.10 -0.28 -2.12
CA GLY A 172 -15.50 -0.50 -3.42
C GLY A 172 -13.99 -0.76 -3.40
N LEU A 173 -13.40 -1.04 -2.23
CA LEU A 173 -12.07 -1.67 -2.14
C LEU A 173 -12.08 -3.09 -2.75
N GLN A 174 -13.24 -3.76 -2.71
CA GLN A 174 -13.49 -5.09 -3.29
C GLN A 174 -13.23 -5.18 -4.80
N ASP A 175 -13.16 -4.03 -5.46
CA ASP A 175 -12.94 -3.91 -6.89
C ASP A 175 -11.59 -3.28 -7.22
N LEU A 176 -10.79 -2.90 -6.21
CA LEU A 176 -9.54 -2.18 -6.40
C LEU A 176 -8.38 -3.06 -5.95
N ALA A 177 -7.33 -3.09 -6.76
CA ALA A 177 -6.06 -3.71 -6.40
C ALA A 177 -4.91 -2.73 -6.59
N LEU A 178 -3.99 -2.73 -5.63
CA LEU A 178 -2.63 -2.25 -5.82
C LEU A 178 -1.82 -3.39 -6.42
N VAL A 179 -1.35 -3.19 -7.65
CA VAL A 179 -0.63 -4.23 -8.42
C VAL A 179 0.84 -4.26 -8.05
N ASP A 180 1.45 -3.08 -8.01
CA ASP A 180 2.84 -2.85 -7.65
C ASP A 180 2.90 -1.58 -6.81
N GLY A 181 3.35 -1.73 -5.57
CA GLY A 181 3.47 -0.66 -4.60
C GLY A 181 4.71 0.21 -4.78
N ARG A 182 5.52 -0.06 -5.82
CA ARG A 182 6.61 0.84 -6.23
C ARG A 182 6.04 2.18 -6.68
N ILE A 183 6.49 3.24 -6.02
CA ILE A 183 6.26 4.62 -6.45
C ILE A 183 7.33 4.99 -7.48
N THR A 184 6.91 5.42 -8.65
CA THR A 184 7.78 5.86 -9.76
C THR A 184 7.63 7.36 -9.99
N ASP A 185 8.61 7.96 -10.66
CA ASP A 185 8.63 9.39 -11.01
C ASP A 185 8.39 10.35 -9.83
N LEU A 186 8.93 10.00 -8.65
CA LEU A 186 8.80 10.82 -7.44
C LEU A 186 9.42 12.21 -7.68
N LYS A 187 8.63 13.26 -7.48
CA LYS A 187 9.07 14.66 -7.57
C LYS A 187 8.66 15.40 -6.31
N VAL A 188 9.56 16.26 -5.83
CA VAL A 188 9.31 17.15 -4.69
C VAL A 188 9.50 18.58 -5.17
N ILE A 189 8.46 19.40 -5.02
CA ILE A 189 8.42 20.78 -5.51
C ILE A 189 8.12 21.69 -4.34
N HIS A 190 9.03 22.62 -4.04
CA HIS A 190 8.78 23.68 -3.07
C HIS A 190 7.69 24.63 -3.57
N ARG A 191 6.70 24.93 -2.73
CA ARG A 191 5.51 25.73 -3.07
C ARG A 191 5.42 27.06 -2.32
N GLY A 192 6.24 27.28 -1.30
CA GLY A 192 6.29 28.54 -0.57
C GLY A 192 6.46 28.34 0.93
N HIS A 193 6.34 29.44 1.67
CA HIS A 193 6.45 29.43 3.13
C HIS A 193 5.06 29.51 3.77
N CYS A 194 4.89 28.80 4.88
CA CYS A 194 3.75 28.88 5.77
C CYS A 194 3.95 30.02 6.79
N ALA A 195 2.84 30.51 7.37
CA ALA A 195 2.87 31.63 8.31
C ALA A 195 3.70 31.36 9.59
N SER A 196 3.89 30.09 9.94
CA SER A 196 4.70 29.62 11.07
C SER A 196 6.21 29.59 10.80
N GLY A 197 6.66 29.92 9.58
CA GLY A 197 8.06 29.81 9.15
C GLY A 197 8.44 28.42 8.62
N SER A 198 7.51 27.46 8.60
CA SER A 198 7.67 26.20 7.89
C SER A 198 7.49 26.38 6.37
N GLN A 199 7.87 25.37 5.60
CA GLN A 199 7.83 25.37 4.15
C GLN A 199 6.76 24.39 3.65
N LEU A 200 6.02 24.78 2.61
CA LEU A 200 5.04 23.93 1.95
C LEU A 200 5.69 23.27 0.74
N ILE A 201 5.59 21.94 0.66
CA ILE A 201 6.01 21.16 -0.50
C ILE A 201 4.84 20.44 -1.14
N LEU A 202 4.96 20.23 -2.44
CA LEU A 202 4.15 19.30 -3.20
C LEU A 202 5.00 18.08 -3.55
N VAL A 203 4.50 16.89 -3.22
CA VAL A 203 5.09 15.62 -3.62
C VAL A 203 4.16 14.91 -4.58
N THR A 204 4.69 14.43 -5.70
CA THR A 204 3.95 13.67 -6.70
C THR A 204 4.70 12.40 -7.08
N GLY A 205 3.99 11.37 -7.50
CA GLY A 205 4.57 10.15 -8.06
C GLY A 205 3.47 9.26 -8.65
N ASN A 206 3.86 8.16 -9.28
CA ASN A 206 2.96 7.25 -9.97
C ASN A 206 2.98 5.86 -9.33
N VAL A 207 1.83 5.21 -9.26
CA VAL A 207 1.68 3.81 -8.83
C VAL A 207 0.83 3.03 -9.81
N ARG A 208 0.96 1.71 -9.82
CA ARG A 208 0.12 0.85 -10.67
C ARG A 208 -1.02 0.23 -9.89
N VAL A 209 -2.23 0.50 -10.35
CA VAL A 209 -3.47 -0.04 -9.78
C VAL A 209 -4.20 -0.88 -10.81
N ALA A 210 -5.14 -1.70 -10.35
CA ALA A 210 -6.03 -2.44 -11.21
C ALA A 210 -7.45 -2.45 -10.67
N ILE A 211 -8.41 -2.58 -11.59
CA ILE A 211 -9.82 -2.74 -11.26
C ILE A 211 -10.26 -4.17 -11.59
N GLY A 212 -11.01 -4.76 -10.66
CA GLY A 212 -11.51 -6.12 -10.74
C GLY A 212 -12.45 -6.32 -11.94
N PRO A 213 -12.49 -7.51 -12.53
CA PRO A 213 -13.28 -7.80 -13.73
C PRO A 213 -14.80 -7.72 -13.51
N HIS A 214 -15.24 -7.72 -12.25
CA HIS A 214 -16.65 -7.61 -11.87
C HIS A 214 -17.06 -6.20 -11.47
N SER A 215 -16.16 -5.21 -11.59
CA SER A 215 -16.48 -3.84 -11.26
C SER A 215 -17.19 -3.15 -12.42
N ASP A 216 -18.30 -2.47 -12.12
CA ASP A 216 -19.01 -1.62 -13.07
C ASP A 216 -18.30 -0.26 -13.31
N ARG A 217 -17.19 -0.01 -12.61
CA ARG A 217 -16.39 1.22 -12.76
C ARG A 217 -15.84 1.32 -14.16
N SER A 218 -16.44 2.20 -14.96
CA SER A 218 -16.12 2.35 -16.38
C SER A 218 -15.49 3.69 -16.71
N ASN A 219 -15.73 4.72 -15.89
CA ASN A 219 -15.18 6.06 -16.09
C ASN A 219 -13.98 6.35 -15.15
N GLU A 220 -13.13 7.30 -15.54
CA GLU A 220 -11.92 7.68 -14.80
C GLU A 220 -12.26 8.25 -13.42
N LEU A 221 -13.29 9.10 -13.34
CA LEU A 221 -13.68 9.80 -12.12
C LEU A 221 -14.05 8.83 -10.97
N ASP A 222 -14.79 7.77 -11.28
CA ASP A 222 -15.20 6.76 -10.30
C ASP A 222 -13.99 6.00 -9.75
N ILE A 223 -12.98 5.76 -10.59
CA ILE A 223 -11.74 5.11 -10.19
C ILE A 223 -10.89 6.09 -9.34
N GLU A 224 -10.74 7.33 -9.76
CA GLU A 224 -10.02 8.37 -8.99
C GLU A 224 -10.64 8.59 -7.61
N GLN A 225 -11.97 8.60 -7.52
CA GLN A 225 -12.67 8.70 -6.25
C GLN A 225 -12.42 7.48 -5.37
N ALA A 226 -12.39 6.28 -5.95
CA ALA A 226 -12.07 5.06 -5.22
C ALA A 226 -10.64 5.06 -4.69
N LEU A 227 -9.67 5.45 -5.53
CA LEU A 227 -8.27 5.60 -5.14
C LEU A 227 -8.12 6.60 -4.00
N SER A 228 -8.74 7.78 -4.13
CA SER A 228 -8.69 8.84 -3.11
C SER A 228 -9.34 8.46 -1.78
N SER A 229 -10.21 7.46 -1.80
CA SER A 229 -10.89 6.99 -0.60
C SER A 229 -10.19 5.77 0.02
N ALA A 230 -9.44 4.98 -0.75
CA ALA A 230 -8.77 3.76 -0.29
C ALA A 230 -7.27 3.93 -0.05
N LEU A 231 -6.57 4.68 -0.90
CA LEU A 231 -5.12 4.75 -0.91
C LEU A 231 -4.62 6.06 -0.32
N ASP A 232 -3.59 5.95 0.52
CA ASP A 232 -2.83 7.09 1.01
C ASP A 232 -1.33 6.83 0.89
N VAL A 233 -0.57 7.92 0.79
CA VAL A 233 0.88 7.90 0.66
C VAL A 233 1.51 8.47 1.93
N GLN A 234 2.29 7.67 2.64
CA GLN A 234 3.13 8.17 3.72
C GLN A 234 4.41 8.77 3.15
N LEU A 235 4.77 9.96 3.61
CA LEU A 235 6.07 10.57 3.33
C LEU A 235 6.97 10.43 4.56
N LEU A 236 8.22 10.06 4.34
CA LEU A 236 9.23 9.92 5.38
C LEU A 236 10.48 10.70 4.98
N PRO A 237 10.93 11.67 5.79
CA PRO A 237 12.21 12.30 5.59
C PRO A 237 13.36 11.29 5.75
N THR A 238 14.32 11.34 4.84
CA THR A 238 15.49 10.43 4.84
C THR A 238 16.73 11.04 5.46
N THR A 239 16.69 12.33 5.81
CA THR A 239 17.85 13.09 6.33
C THR A 239 17.43 14.03 7.44
N GLU A 240 18.40 14.53 8.22
CA GLU A 240 18.13 15.52 9.28
C GLU A 240 17.91 16.95 8.77
N ARG A 241 18.08 17.18 7.46
CA ARG A 241 17.92 18.50 6.85
C ARG A 241 16.46 18.84 6.57
N LEU A 242 15.55 17.87 6.71
CA LEU A 242 14.13 17.99 6.43
C LEU A 242 13.35 17.18 7.47
N GLU A 243 12.32 17.79 8.04
CA GLU A 243 11.43 17.16 9.00
C GLU A 243 9.98 17.52 8.68
N LEU A 244 9.05 16.59 8.91
CA LEU A 244 7.62 16.91 8.80
C LEU A 244 7.23 17.86 9.93
N ASP A 245 6.50 18.92 9.62
CA ASP A 245 6.04 19.87 10.64
C ASP A 245 4.90 19.26 11.45
N SER A 246 5.22 18.76 12.66
CA SER A 246 4.23 18.15 13.56
C SER A 246 3.25 19.16 14.15
N SER A 247 3.50 20.47 14.00
CA SER A 247 2.57 21.52 14.44
C SER A 247 1.49 21.82 13.40
N ASP A 248 1.64 21.30 12.18
CA ASP A 248 0.65 21.45 11.14
C ASP A 248 -0.57 20.55 11.40
N THR A 249 -1.68 21.17 11.80
CA THR A 249 -2.95 20.49 12.05
C THR A 249 -3.82 20.38 10.79
N VAL A 250 -3.39 20.95 9.66
CA VAL A 250 -4.14 20.91 8.42
C VAL A 250 -3.99 19.53 7.78
N LEU A 251 -5.05 18.73 7.89
CA LEU A 251 -5.16 17.46 7.19
C LEU A 251 -5.26 17.71 5.68
N ARG A 252 -4.26 17.26 4.93
CA ARG A 252 -4.24 17.31 3.46
C ARG A 252 -4.25 15.88 2.92
N PRO A 253 -5.39 15.38 2.43
CA PRO A 253 -5.46 14.04 1.87
C PRO A 253 -4.65 13.95 0.58
N THR A 254 -4.24 12.73 0.24
CA THR A 254 -3.63 12.45 -1.06
C THR A 254 -4.71 12.52 -2.14
N ALA A 255 -4.50 13.34 -3.15
CA ALA A 255 -5.35 13.37 -4.34
C ALA A 255 -4.76 12.43 -5.41
N TRP A 256 -5.63 11.77 -6.17
CA TRP A 256 -5.25 10.79 -7.19
C TRP A 256 -5.83 11.18 -8.55
N GLN A 257 -5.08 10.88 -9.60
CA GLN A 257 -5.45 11.11 -11.00
C GLN A 257 -5.00 9.94 -11.86
N ILE A 258 -5.80 9.53 -12.84
CA ILE A 258 -5.38 8.47 -13.79
C ILE A 258 -4.52 9.08 -14.89
N ALA A 259 -3.35 8.48 -15.13
CA ALA A 259 -2.50 8.84 -16.24
C ALA A 259 -2.89 8.02 -17.49
N ASN A 260 -3.57 8.65 -18.44
CA ASN A 260 -3.96 8.12 -19.76
C ASN A 260 -4.66 6.75 -19.76
N LEU A 261 -5.98 6.71 -19.99
CA LEU A 261 -6.63 5.49 -20.46
C LEU A 261 -6.03 5.06 -21.81
N PRO A 262 -5.64 3.79 -22.02
CA PRO A 262 -5.57 3.27 -23.38
C PRO A 262 -6.98 3.38 -23.97
N VAL A 263 -7.13 4.23 -24.99
CA VAL A 263 -8.35 4.32 -25.78
C VAL A 263 -8.63 2.92 -26.32
N SER A 264 -9.72 2.31 -25.86
CA SER A 264 -10.22 1.06 -26.40
C SER A 264 -10.37 1.20 -27.90
N ALA A 265 -9.59 0.43 -28.67
CA ALA A 265 -9.81 0.23 -30.10
C ALA A 265 -10.93 -0.78 -30.34
#